data_AF-A0A6P4ZD09-F1
#
_entry.id   AF-A0A6P4ZD09-F1
#
_cell.length_a   1.000
_cell.length_b   1.000
_cell.length_c   1.000
_cell.angle_alpha   90.00
_cell.angle_beta   90.00
_cell.angle_gamma   90.00
#
_symmetry.space_group_name_H-M   'P 1'
#
loop_
_entity.id
_entity.type
_entity.pdbx_description
1 polymer ?
#
loop_
_entity_poly.entity_id
_entity_poly.type
_entity_poly.pdbx_seq_one_letter_code
_entity_poly.pdbx_strand_id
1 'polypeptide(L)'
;MASVLLLAAFLLCSSFPVGAQDTRTYCPGSCLREHVDKGCCAYTYVVPPGSRTGGCSPPVQFAETKEETGLMKNMDRLLSLVETLLSQQSNLTQELQDEKTGHQAQIDSLANELSEERARSAQLERNLTQAWLLQEAQLSVERDKNRELALNLTQALTQLDNMTSTKCPCERQGGNIYPTQPVPTASDCAELYAAGQTTSGVYNIRLGSSDVQTYCDMDTAGGGWTVIQRRQDGSVPFNRTWEEYKHGFGNKSGEYWLGNENIHLLTSQKNYTLRVDLEDWDGETRYATYDIFRVSGESDQYRLHISGYSGDAGDSMTGSASNNGHRFSTVDRDNDVYSHASCSQHRGQAGWWFGHCSYSYLNGRYLGNCGNSCSYRQGVVWYHWRGWRYSLKSVSMKIRP
;
A
#
# COMPACT_ATOMS: atom_id res chain seq x y z
N MET A 1 25.33 -32.81 30.63
CA MET A 1 25.87 -32.92 32.00
C MET A 1 26.87 -34.05 32.22
N ALA A 2 26.83 -35.16 31.46
CA ALA A 2 27.78 -36.29 31.66
C ALA A 2 29.25 -36.00 31.27
N SER A 3 29.51 -35.06 30.36
CA SER A 3 30.87 -34.83 29.83
C SER A 3 31.73 -33.86 30.66
N VAL A 4 31.16 -33.14 31.62
CA VAL A 4 31.90 -32.14 32.43
C VAL A 4 32.48 -32.79 33.70
N LEU A 5 31.81 -33.79 34.26
CA LEU A 5 32.30 -34.56 35.42
C LEU A 5 33.54 -35.42 35.07
N LEU A 6 33.65 -35.88 33.83
CA LEU A 6 34.82 -36.62 33.33
C LEU A 6 36.07 -35.74 33.18
N LEU A 7 35.91 -34.45 32.88
CA LEU A 7 37.02 -33.50 32.78
C LEU A 7 37.55 -33.08 34.15
N ALA A 8 36.68 -32.95 35.15
CA ALA A 8 37.09 -32.65 36.52
C ALA A 8 37.90 -33.79 37.18
N ALA A 9 37.56 -35.05 36.89
CA ALA A 9 38.31 -36.21 37.37
C ALA A 9 39.71 -36.32 36.73
N PHE A 10 39.87 -35.90 35.47
CA PHE A 10 41.17 -35.89 34.78
C PHE A 10 42.13 -34.80 35.30
N LEU A 11 41.59 -33.66 35.73
CA LEU A 11 42.37 -32.55 36.29
C LEU A 11 42.81 -32.80 37.75
N LEU A 12 42.04 -33.57 38.51
CA LEU A 12 42.40 -33.96 39.88
C LEU A 12 43.48 -35.05 39.93
N CYS A 13 43.60 -35.91 38.91
CA CYS A 13 44.63 -36.95 38.85
C CYS A 13 45.98 -36.48 38.28
N SER A 14 46.07 -35.30 37.66
CA SER A 14 47.28 -34.81 36.98
C SER A 14 48.16 -33.88 37.81
N SER A 15 47.82 -33.69 39.09
CA SER A 15 48.56 -32.83 40.04
C SER A 15 49.37 -33.65 41.04
N PHE A 16 50.24 -34.54 40.57
CA PHE A 16 51.34 -35.07 41.38
C PHE A 16 52.63 -34.36 40.95
N PRO A 17 53.39 -33.74 41.87
CA PRO A 17 54.63 -33.07 41.49
C PRO A 17 55.65 -34.11 41.02
N VAL A 18 56.09 -33.95 39.77
CA VAL A 18 57.32 -34.55 39.22
C VAL A 18 58.49 -33.90 39.97
N GLY A 19 58.89 -34.49 41.10
CA GLY A 19 59.90 -33.87 41.95
C GLY A 19 60.20 -34.61 43.25
N ALA A 20 60.26 -35.95 43.23
CA ALA A 20 60.88 -36.71 44.31
C ALA A 20 62.16 -37.34 43.76
N GLN A 21 63.31 -36.74 44.06
CA GLN A 21 64.59 -37.42 43.88
C GLN A 21 64.63 -38.63 44.82
N ASP A 22 64.78 -39.80 44.21
CA ASP A 22 64.91 -41.10 44.86
C ASP A 22 66.29 -41.20 45.54
N THR A 23 66.41 -40.78 46.80
CA THR A 23 67.56 -41.15 47.65
C THR A 23 67.24 -42.43 48.41
N ARG A 24 67.20 -43.56 47.70
CA ARG A 24 67.17 -44.90 48.30
C ARG A 24 68.48 -45.16 49.06
N THR A 25 68.41 -45.14 50.39
CA THR A 25 69.29 -45.99 51.19
C THR A 25 68.59 -47.35 51.32
N TYR A 26 69.23 -48.39 50.80
CA TYR A 26 68.69 -49.73 50.62
C TYR A 26 68.28 -50.36 51.97
N CYS A 27 67.02 -50.75 52.14
CA CYS A 27 66.56 -51.69 53.18
C CYS A 27 65.43 -52.57 52.61
N PRO A 28 65.53 -53.91 52.66
CA PRO A 28 64.52 -54.80 52.11
C PRO A 28 63.37 -55.02 53.12
N GLY A 29 62.13 -54.79 52.69
CA GLY A 29 60.93 -55.07 53.51
C GLY A 29 59.64 -54.68 52.79
N SER A 30 58.69 -55.61 52.75
CA SER A 30 57.48 -55.63 51.93
C SER A 30 56.43 -54.58 52.34
N CYS A 31 55.84 -53.90 51.35
CA CYS A 31 54.69 -52.97 51.52
C CYS A 31 53.45 -53.66 52.10
N LEU A 32 52.79 -53.03 53.08
CA LEU A 32 51.42 -53.39 53.49
C LEU A 32 50.53 -52.14 53.72
N ARG A 33 49.54 -52.04 52.83
CA ARG A 33 48.17 -51.44 52.89
C ARG A 33 47.99 -49.98 53.33
N GLU A 34 47.50 -49.17 52.38
CA GLU A 34 46.88 -47.86 52.62
C GLU A 34 45.55 -48.01 53.37
N HIS A 35 45.38 -47.22 54.43
CA HIS A 35 44.07 -46.82 54.93
C HIS A 35 44.02 -45.29 54.86
N VAL A 36 43.16 -44.76 53.99
CA VAL A 36 42.92 -43.32 53.90
C VAL A 36 41.71 -43.01 54.76
N ASP A 37 41.92 -42.29 55.85
CA ASP A 37 40.83 -41.58 56.52
C ASP A 37 41.28 -40.13 56.78
N LYS A 38 40.48 -39.18 56.31
CA LYS A 38 40.70 -37.72 56.44
C LYS A 38 42.05 -37.18 55.95
N GLY A 39 42.56 -37.69 54.83
CA GLY A 39 43.60 -37.01 54.06
C GLY A 39 45.04 -37.10 54.59
N CYS A 40 45.34 -37.92 55.59
CA CYS A 40 46.71 -38.16 56.05
C CYS A 40 47.09 -39.64 55.93
N CYS A 41 48.23 -39.94 55.29
CA CYS A 41 48.84 -41.28 55.33
C CYS A 41 49.65 -41.46 56.61
N ALA A 42 49.33 -42.46 57.42
CA ALA A 42 50.12 -42.83 58.60
C ALA A 42 50.96 -44.08 58.30
N TYR A 43 52.28 -43.98 58.49
CA TYR A 43 53.20 -45.12 58.40
C TYR A 43 53.65 -45.53 59.80
N THR A 44 53.53 -46.82 60.12
CA THR A 44 54.10 -47.44 61.33
C THR A 44 55.23 -48.37 60.93
N TYR A 45 56.41 -48.18 61.51
CA TYR A 45 57.56 -49.07 61.36
C TYR A 45 57.82 -49.81 62.68
N VAL A 46 58.13 -51.10 62.60
CA VAL A 46 58.52 -51.92 63.76
C VAL A 46 60.04 -52.14 63.71
N VAL A 47 60.74 -51.75 64.78
CA VAL A 47 62.20 -51.89 64.88
C VAL A 47 62.55 -53.19 65.62
N PRO A 48 63.43 -54.06 65.09
CA PRO A 48 63.86 -55.28 65.80
C PRO A 48 64.72 -54.95 67.04
N PRO A 49 64.72 -55.81 68.08
CA PRO A 49 65.46 -55.56 69.31
C PRO A 49 66.97 -55.69 69.10
N GLY A 50 67.71 -54.58 69.26
CA GLY A 50 69.18 -54.59 69.27
C GLY A 50 69.90 -53.37 68.64
N SER A 51 69.19 -52.43 68.03
CA SER A 51 69.81 -51.29 67.33
C SER A 51 70.00 -50.08 68.25
N ARG A 52 71.24 -49.57 68.31
CA ARG A 52 71.69 -48.42 69.12
C ARG A 52 71.04 -47.10 68.71
N THR A 53 70.79 -46.26 69.71
CA THR A 53 70.27 -44.90 69.61
C THR A 53 71.29 -43.93 69.00
N GLY A 54 70.94 -43.36 67.85
CA GLY A 54 71.53 -42.12 67.32
C GLY A 54 70.37 -41.23 66.89
N GLY A 55 70.27 -40.04 67.47
CA GLY A 55 69.06 -39.21 67.45
C GLY A 55 68.51 -38.95 66.04
N CYS A 56 67.27 -39.39 65.81
CA CYS A 56 66.44 -38.88 64.72
C CYS A 56 65.67 -37.67 65.27
N SER A 57 65.97 -36.48 64.77
CA SER A 57 65.07 -35.34 64.91
C SER A 57 63.74 -35.67 64.22
N PRO A 58 62.58 -35.23 64.77
CA PRO A 58 61.29 -35.46 64.15
C PRO A 58 61.26 -34.85 62.74
N PRO A 59 60.49 -35.42 61.80
CA PRO A 59 60.38 -34.82 60.48
C PRO A 59 59.79 -33.42 60.62
N VAL A 60 60.44 -32.47 59.96
CA VAL A 60 59.94 -31.11 59.78
C VAL A 60 58.51 -31.21 59.25
N GLN A 61 57.54 -30.66 59.97
CA GLN A 61 56.20 -30.44 59.41
C GLN A 61 56.39 -29.64 58.12
N PHE A 62 56.06 -30.24 56.98
CA PHE A 62 55.85 -29.47 55.76
C PHE A 62 54.71 -28.51 56.08
N ALA A 63 55.06 -27.26 56.40
CA ALA A 63 54.09 -26.19 56.49
C ALA A 63 53.55 -26.01 55.07
N GLU A 64 52.27 -26.36 54.85
CA GLU A 64 51.53 -25.96 53.66
C GLU A 64 51.81 -24.47 53.43
N THR A 65 52.42 -24.17 52.29
CA THR A 65 52.83 -22.80 52.02
C THR A 65 51.57 -21.93 51.89
N LYS A 66 51.62 -20.68 52.36
CA LYS A 66 50.51 -19.71 52.22
C LYS A 66 50.00 -19.57 50.78
N GLU A 67 50.84 -19.93 49.81
CA GLU A 67 50.57 -19.91 48.38
C GLU A 67 49.61 -21.04 47.94
N GLU A 68 49.81 -22.27 48.42
CA GLU A 68 48.93 -23.42 48.13
C GLU A 68 47.54 -23.27 48.76
N THR A 69 47.46 -22.78 50.00
CA THR A 69 46.18 -22.47 50.66
C THR A 69 45.46 -21.27 50.02
N GLY A 70 46.19 -20.34 49.41
CA GLY A 70 45.63 -19.24 48.62
C GLY A 70 45.05 -19.72 47.28
N LEU A 71 45.77 -20.61 46.59
CA LEU A 71 45.35 -21.20 45.32
C LEU A 71 44.07 -22.04 45.48
N MET A 72 43.98 -22.83 46.54
CA MET A 72 42.83 -23.68 46.84
C MET A 72 41.57 -22.85 47.15
N LYS A 73 41.70 -21.75 47.91
CA LYS A 73 40.60 -20.80 48.16
C LYS A 73 40.12 -20.08 46.90
N ASN A 74 41.03 -19.79 45.97
CA ASN A 74 40.66 -19.19 44.68
C ASN A 74 39.91 -20.19 43.80
N MET A 75 40.26 -21.47 43.86
CA MET A 75 39.55 -22.54 43.16
C MET A 75 38.13 -22.76 43.71
N ASP A 76 37.95 -22.74 45.04
CA ASP A 76 36.61 -22.82 45.66
C ASP A 76 35.72 -21.63 45.27
N ARG A 77 36.30 -20.42 45.20
CA ARG A 77 35.59 -19.23 44.73
C ARG A 77 35.18 -19.35 43.26
N LEU A 78 36.06 -19.89 42.41
CA LEU A 78 35.75 -20.13 41.00
C LEU A 78 34.63 -21.16 40.83
N LEU A 79 34.66 -22.24 41.60
CA LEU A 79 33.60 -23.26 41.57
C LEU A 79 32.24 -22.67 41.96
N SER A 80 32.19 -21.90 43.05
CA SER A 80 30.95 -21.22 43.47
C SER A 80 30.42 -20.24 42.42
N LEU A 81 31.31 -19.52 41.73
CA LEU A 81 30.93 -18.60 40.67
C LEU A 81 30.36 -19.35 39.45
N VAL A 82 30.96 -20.48 39.08
CA VAL A 82 30.48 -21.35 37.99
C VAL A 82 29.11 -21.93 38.33
N GLU A 83 28.89 -22.41 39.55
CA GLU A 83 27.58 -22.91 39.99
C GLU A 83 26.50 -21.82 39.92
N THR A 84 26.84 -20.60 40.34
CA THR A 84 25.93 -19.45 40.27
C THR A 84 25.58 -19.11 38.82
N LEU A 85 26.57 -19.08 37.93
CA LEU A 85 26.36 -18.80 36.50
C LEU A 85 25.54 -19.90 35.82
N LEU A 86 25.77 -21.17 36.16
CA LEU A 86 24.97 -22.28 35.63
C LEU A 86 23.52 -22.21 36.10
N SER A 87 23.29 -21.83 37.36
CA SER A 87 21.95 -21.60 37.90
C SER A 87 21.24 -20.44 37.17
N GLN A 88 21.93 -19.32 36.97
CA GLN A 88 21.40 -18.18 36.20
C GLN A 88 21.10 -18.56 34.75
N GLN A 89 21.98 -19.29 34.09
CA GLN A 89 21.77 -19.77 32.72
C GLN A 89 20.55 -20.69 32.63
N SER A 90 20.37 -21.59 33.61
CA SER A 90 19.19 -22.46 33.68
C SER A 90 17.90 -21.65 33.85
N ASN A 91 17.90 -20.63 34.70
CA ASN A 91 16.72 -19.79 34.92
C ASN A 91 16.35 -18.99 33.66
N LEU A 92 17.33 -18.36 33.02
CA LEU A 92 17.12 -17.61 31.78
C LEU A 92 16.62 -18.51 30.64
N THR A 93 17.11 -19.75 30.57
CA THR A 93 16.64 -20.72 29.56
C THR A 93 15.19 -21.11 29.80
N GLN A 94 14.77 -21.23 31.07
CA GLN A 94 13.40 -21.52 31.42
C GLN A 94 12.47 -20.34 31.09
N GLU A 95 12.86 -19.12 31.48
CA GLU A 95 12.10 -17.90 31.17
C GLU A 95 11.89 -17.73 29.66
N LEU A 96 12.94 -17.97 28.85
CA LEU A 96 12.84 -17.91 27.39
C LEU A 96 11.90 -18.99 26.83
N GLN A 97 11.91 -20.18 27.41
CA GLN A 97 11.02 -21.27 26.99
C GLN A 97 9.56 -20.95 27.36
N ASP A 98 9.32 -20.37 28.52
CA ASP A 98 8.00 -19.95 28.98
C ASP A 98 7.46 -18.82 28.08
N GLU A 99 8.27 -17.80 27.76
CA GLU A 99 7.88 -16.78 26.78
C GLU A 99 7.60 -17.38 25.39
N LYS A 100 8.42 -18.32 24.93
CA LYS A 100 8.22 -18.98 23.63
C LYS A 100 6.89 -19.72 23.59
N THR A 101 6.55 -20.46 24.64
CA THR A 101 5.26 -21.17 24.71
C THR A 101 4.08 -20.21 24.81
N GLY A 102 4.22 -19.10 25.54
CA GLY A 102 3.23 -18.03 25.60
C GLY A 102 2.96 -17.40 24.23
N HIS A 103 4.01 -17.02 23.50
CA HIS A 103 3.87 -16.48 22.15
C HIS A 103 3.29 -17.50 21.17
N GLN A 104 3.67 -18.78 21.27
CA GLN A 104 3.10 -19.83 20.42
C GLN A 104 1.58 -19.97 20.63
N ALA A 105 1.12 -19.97 21.88
CA ALA A 105 -0.31 -20.02 22.17
C ALA A 105 -1.07 -18.80 21.62
N GLN A 106 -0.46 -17.60 21.67
CA GLN A 106 -1.03 -16.40 21.06
C GLN A 106 -1.11 -16.51 19.53
N ILE A 107 -0.05 -17.01 18.88
CA ILE A 107 -0.03 -17.24 17.43
C ILE A 107 -1.14 -18.21 17.02
N ASP A 108 -1.32 -19.30 17.77
CA ASP A 108 -2.35 -20.31 17.47
C ASP A 108 -3.77 -19.72 17.64
N SER A 109 -3.98 -18.88 18.66
CA SER A 109 -5.25 -18.16 18.86
C SER A 109 -5.55 -17.20 17.71
N LEU A 110 -4.57 -16.36 17.32
CA LEU A 110 -4.69 -15.44 16.20
C LEU A 110 -4.90 -16.16 14.86
N ALA A 111 -4.27 -17.32 14.66
CA ALA A 111 -4.45 -18.13 13.47
C ALA A 111 -5.89 -18.68 13.37
N ASN A 112 -6.49 -19.09 14.49
CA ASN A 112 -7.88 -19.52 14.55
C ASN A 112 -8.83 -18.36 14.23
N GLU A 113 -8.67 -17.19 14.87
CA GLU A 113 -9.46 -15.99 14.58
C GLU A 113 -9.38 -15.58 13.11
N LEU A 114 -8.18 -15.60 12.52
CA LEU A 114 -7.98 -15.29 11.11
C LEU A 114 -8.67 -16.32 10.20
N SER A 115 -8.69 -17.60 10.59
CA SER A 115 -9.38 -18.65 9.84
C SER A 115 -10.90 -18.46 9.85
N GLU A 116 -11.46 -18.03 10.99
CA GLU A 116 -12.88 -17.72 11.14
C GLU A 116 -13.27 -16.49 10.32
N GLU A 117 -12.48 -15.42 10.37
CA GLU A 117 -12.72 -14.22 9.56
C GLU A 117 -12.62 -14.50 8.06
N ARG A 118 -11.68 -15.35 7.63
CA ARG A 118 -11.62 -15.81 6.23
C ARG A 118 -12.88 -16.57 5.82
N ALA A 119 -13.40 -17.44 6.70
CA ALA A 119 -14.64 -18.17 6.42
C ALA A 119 -15.86 -17.22 6.34
N ARG A 120 -15.94 -16.22 7.23
CA ARG A 120 -16.98 -15.18 7.19
C ARG A 120 -16.91 -14.35 5.91
N SER A 121 -15.71 -13.91 5.52
CA SER A 121 -15.50 -13.14 4.28
C SER A 121 -15.92 -13.93 3.05
N ALA A 122 -15.50 -15.20 2.97
CA ALA A 122 -15.87 -16.06 1.84
C ALA A 122 -17.39 -16.29 1.77
N GLN A 123 -18.07 -16.35 2.92
CA GLN A 123 -19.53 -16.44 2.95
C GLN A 123 -20.19 -15.14 2.48
N LEU A 124 -19.66 -13.99 2.90
CA LEU A 124 -20.17 -12.69 2.48
C LEU A 124 -20.00 -12.48 0.97
N GLU A 125 -18.85 -12.86 0.40
CA GLU A 125 -18.61 -12.82 -1.04
C GLU A 125 -19.60 -13.69 -1.82
N ARG A 126 -19.91 -14.89 -1.32
CA ARG A 126 -20.97 -15.74 -1.92
C ARG A 126 -22.32 -15.06 -1.87
N ASN A 127 -22.70 -14.48 -0.72
CA ASN A 127 -23.97 -13.78 -0.57
C ASN A 127 -24.08 -12.56 -1.50
N LEU A 128 -23.01 -11.76 -1.61
CA LEU A 128 -22.94 -10.60 -2.50
C LEU A 128 -23.04 -11.02 -3.97
N THR A 129 -22.35 -12.09 -4.36
CA THR A 129 -22.39 -12.62 -5.73
C THR A 129 -23.81 -13.11 -6.07
N GLN A 130 -24.47 -13.81 -5.14
CA GLN A 130 -25.86 -14.24 -5.32
C GLN A 130 -26.82 -13.05 -5.44
N ALA A 131 -26.68 -12.03 -4.59
CA ALA A 131 -27.49 -10.82 -4.66
C ALA A 131 -27.29 -10.07 -5.97
N TRP A 132 -26.05 -9.97 -6.45
CA TRP A 132 -25.72 -9.35 -7.73
C TRP A 132 -26.34 -10.10 -8.91
N LEU A 133 -26.25 -11.43 -8.95
CA LEU A 133 -26.88 -12.26 -9.98
C LEU A 133 -28.42 -12.10 -10.00
N LEU A 134 -29.04 -12.05 -8.82
CA LEU A 134 -30.49 -11.81 -8.69
C LEU A 134 -30.86 -10.42 -9.22
N GLN A 135 -30.08 -9.40 -8.88
CA GLN A 135 -30.31 -8.03 -9.36
C GLN A 135 -30.17 -7.94 -10.88
N GLU A 136 -29.17 -8.60 -11.46
CA GLU A 136 -28.95 -8.58 -12.90
C GLU A 136 -30.06 -9.31 -13.67
N ALA A 137 -30.56 -10.43 -13.15
CA ALA A 137 -31.72 -11.13 -13.70
C ALA A 137 -33.00 -10.27 -13.63
N GLN A 138 -33.19 -9.48 -12.56
CA GLN A 138 -34.32 -8.54 -12.49
C GLN A 138 -34.20 -7.43 -13.53
N LEU A 139 -32.99 -6.87 -13.69
CA LEU A 139 -32.73 -5.82 -14.66
C LEU A 139 -32.87 -6.33 -16.11
N SER A 140 -32.53 -7.59 -16.40
CA SER A 140 -32.73 -8.16 -17.73
C SER A 140 -34.21 -8.26 -18.09
N VAL A 141 -35.05 -8.71 -17.16
CA VAL A 141 -36.51 -8.77 -17.34
C VAL A 141 -37.08 -7.36 -17.58
N GLU A 142 -36.61 -6.36 -16.85
CA GLU A 142 -37.08 -4.97 -17.03
C GLU A 142 -36.63 -4.38 -18.38
N ARG A 143 -35.41 -4.69 -18.84
CA ARG A 143 -34.94 -4.31 -20.19
C ARG A 143 -35.79 -4.94 -21.28
N ASP A 144 -36.17 -6.21 -21.14
CA ASP A 144 -37.00 -6.90 -22.13
C ASP A 144 -38.40 -6.28 -22.22
N LYS A 145 -39.02 -5.94 -21.07
CA LYS A 145 -40.29 -5.19 -21.04
C LYS A 145 -40.16 -3.82 -21.73
N ASN A 146 -39.09 -3.09 -21.44
CA ASN A 146 -38.85 -1.77 -22.05
C ASN A 146 -38.62 -1.88 -23.57
N ARG A 147 -37.96 -2.95 -24.01
CA ARG A 147 -37.77 -3.23 -25.44
C ARG A 147 -39.10 -3.53 -26.14
N GLU A 148 -39.98 -4.31 -25.51
CA GLU A 148 -41.32 -4.58 -26.02
C GLU A 148 -42.16 -3.29 -26.09
N LEU A 149 -42.12 -2.47 -25.04
CA LEU A 149 -42.80 -1.19 -25.02
C LEU A 149 -42.29 -0.24 -26.11
N ALA A 150 -40.97 -0.19 -26.34
CA ALA A 150 -40.36 0.59 -27.40
C ALA A 150 -40.76 0.11 -28.79
N LEU A 151 -40.86 -1.22 -29.00
CA LEU A 151 -41.36 -1.80 -30.24
C LEU A 151 -42.82 -1.43 -30.48
N ASN A 152 -43.68 -1.55 -29.45
CA ASN A 152 -45.08 -1.16 -29.54
C ASN A 152 -45.26 0.33 -29.85
N LEU A 153 -44.47 1.20 -29.20
CA LEU A 153 -44.49 2.63 -29.45
C LEU A 153 -44.02 2.96 -30.88
N THR A 154 -42.97 2.30 -31.37
CA THR A 154 -42.48 2.48 -32.74
C THR A 154 -43.55 2.06 -33.76
N GLN A 155 -44.23 0.94 -33.52
CA GLN A 155 -45.35 0.50 -34.36
C GLN A 155 -46.50 1.52 -34.35
N ALA A 156 -46.88 2.04 -33.19
CA ALA A 156 -47.91 3.07 -33.08
C ALA A 156 -47.52 4.37 -33.82
N LEU A 157 -46.25 4.79 -33.75
CA LEU A 157 -45.74 5.93 -34.51
C LEU A 157 -45.80 5.70 -36.01
N THR A 158 -45.42 4.50 -36.50
CA THR A 158 -45.52 4.17 -37.93
C THR A 158 -46.98 4.12 -38.41
N GLN A 159 -47.92 3.71 -37.55
CA GLN A 159 -49.35 3.77 -37.88
C GLN A 159 -49.84 5.22 -37.96
N LEU A 160 -49.42 6.08 -37.03
CA LEU A 160 -49.74 7.50 -37.05
C LEU A 160 -49.18 8.18 -38.31
N ASP A 161 -47.95 7.86 -38.68
CA ASP A 161 -47.29 8.38 -39.89
C ASP A 161 -48.05 7.98 -41.17
N ASN A 162 -48.46 6.71 -41.26
CA ASN A 162 -49.29 6.22 -42.35
C ASN A 162 -50.67 6.89 -42.41
N MET A 163 -51.26 7.25 -41.26
CA MET A 163 -52.52 8.02 -41.20
C MET A 163 -52.32 9.49 -41.61
N THR A 164 -51.14 10.07 -41.38
CA THR A 164 -50.80 11.42 -41.85
C THR A 164 -50.31 11.47 -43.30
N SER A 165 -49.95 10.31 -43.89
CA SER A 165 -49.45 10.19 -45.27
C SER A 165 -50.55 10.15 -46.35
N THR A 166 -51.83 10.17 -45.96
CA THR A 166 -52.91 10.58 -46.86
C THR A 166 -52.79 12.09 -47.13
N LYS A 167 -51.96 12.44 -48.12
CA LYS A 167 -51.88 13.77 -48.72
C LYS A 167 -53.28 14.28 -49.08
N CYS A 168 -53.79 15.23 -48.31
CA CYS A 168 -54.85 16.13 -48.78
C CYS A 168 -54.24 17.11 -49.80
N PRO A 169 -54.76 17.18 -51.04
CA PRO A 169 -54.28 18.14 -52.02
C PRO A 169 -54.99 19.49 -51.80
N CYS A 170 -54.37 20.36 -51.01
CA CYS A 170 -54.58 21.80 -51.12
C CYS A 170 -53.36 22.57 -50.59
N GLU A 171 -52.40 22.76 -51.49
CA GLU A 171 -51.30 23.69 -51.30
C GLU A 171 -51.86 25.12 -51.33
N ARG A 172 -51.87 25.80 -50.17
CA ARG A 172 -51.97 27.26 -50.11
C ARG A 172 -50.92 27.82 -49.17
N GLN A 173 -50.24 28.80 -49.72
CA GLN A 173 -49.30 29.74 -49.13
C GLN A 173 -49.79 30.30 -47.78
N GLY A 174 -48.84 30.51 -46.86
CA GLY A 174 -49.02 31.47 -45.77
C GLY A 174 -48.66 30.92 -44.40
N GLY A 175 -47.38 31.02 -44.05
CA GLY A 175 -46.90 30.79 -42.69
C GLY A 175 -45.38 30.75 -42.64
N ASN A 176 -44.74 31.92 -42.62
CA ASN A 176 -43.35 32.03 -42.19
C ASN A 176 -43.28 31.66 -40.70
N ILE A 177 -43.20 30.37 -40.42
CA ILE A 177 -42.51 29.89 -39.24
C ILE A 177 -41.04 30.12 -39.58
N TYR A 178 -40.42 31.09 -38.93
CA TYR A 178 -38.97 31.22 -38.98
C TYR A 178 -38.39 29.83 -38.72
N PRO A 179 -37.59 29.27 -39.65
CA PRO A 179 -36.86 28.07 -39.36
C PRO A 179 -36.05 28.41 -38.11
N THR A 180 -36.31 27.71 -37.00
CA THR A 180 -35.31 27.59 -35.95
C THR A 180 -34.04 27.18 -36.68
N GLN A 181 -33.09 28.12 -36.75
CA GLN A 181 -31.81 27.92 -37.40
C GLN A 181 -31.29 26.55 -36.95
N PRO A 182 -30.77 25.71 -37.85
CA PRO A 182 -30.11 24.49 -37.45
C PRO A 182 -29.11 24.88 -36.36
N VAL A 183 -29.27 24.34 -35.15
CA VAL A 183 -28.32 24.60 -34.06
C VAL A 183 -26.95 24.31 -34.66
N PRO A 184 -26.05 25.30 -34.76
CA PRO A 184 -24.72 25.07 -35.28
C PRO A 184 -24.14 23.92 -34.48
N THR A 185 -23.65 22.89 -35.18
CA THR A 185 -23.02 21.72 -34.55
C THR A 185 -21.70 22.16 -33.94
N ALA A 186 -21.79 22.84 -32.79
CA ALA A 186 -20.67 23.40 -32.08
C ALA A 186 -19.73 22.29 -31.66
N SER A 187 -18.43 22.46 -31.93
CA SER A 187 -17.43 21.45 -31.62
C SER A 187 -17.03 21.42 -30.15
N ASP A 188 -17.28 22.51 -29.44
CA ASP A 188 -16.90 22.74 -28.05
C ASP A 188 -17.85 23.76 -27.38
N CYS A 189 -17.68 23.95 -26.07
CA CYS A 189 -18.51 24.89 -25.30
C CYS A 189 -18.21 26.36 -25.61
N ALA A 190 -17.04 26.68 -26.16
CA ALA A 190 -16.68 28.05 -26.51
C ALA A 190 -17.47 28.51 -27.73
N GLU A 191 -17.67 27.63 -28.72
CA GLU A 191 -18.55 27.90 -29.87
C GLU A 191 -20.01 28.06 -29.45
N LEU A 192 -20.49 27.24 -28.51
CA LEU A 192 -21.83 27.41 -27.93
C LEU A 192 -21.98 28.77 -27.22
N TYR A 193 -20.97 29.15 -26.43
CA TYR A 193 -20.94 30.44 -25.75
C TYR A 193 -20.95 31.62 -26.72
N ALA A 194 -20.11 31.55 -27.77
CA ALA A 194 -20.08 32.56 -28.83
C ALA A 194 -21.40 32.63 -29.63
N ALA A 195 -22.13 31.51 -29.73
CA ALA A 195 -23.47 31.45 -30.32
C ALA A 195 -24.58 31.97 -29.39
N GLY A 196 -24.24 32.50 -28.20
CA GLY A 196 -25.16 33.11 -27.25
C GLY A 196 -25.72 32.15 -26.20
N GLN A 197 -25.19 30.92 -26.08
CA GLN A 197 -25.54 30.01 -25.00
C GLN A 197 -24.71 30.34 -23.76
N THR A 198 -25.23 31.17 -22.86
CA THR A 198 -24.46 31.71 -21.72
C THR A 198 -24.81 31.09 -20.36
N THR A 199 -25.69 30.09 -20.31
CA THR A 199 -26.08 29.43 -19.05
C THR A 199 -25.27 28.16 -18.85
N SER A 200 -24.68 27.96 -17.66
CA SER A 200 -23.98 26.71 -17.37
C SER A 200 -24.94 25.52 -17.33
N GLY A 201 -24.54 24.39 -17.92
CA GLY A 201 -25.42 23.23 -18.05
C GLY A 201 -24.84 22.11 -18.90
N VAL A 202 -25.64 21.06 -19.13
CA VAL A 202 -25.26 19.97 -20.03
C VAL A 202 -25.68 20.32 -21.45
N TYR A 203 -24.74 20.24 -22.37
CA TYR A 203 -24.93 20.51 -23.79
C TYR A 203 -24.45 19.33 -24.64
N ASN A 204 -24.94 19.28 -25.87
CA ASN A 204 -24.41 18.38 -26.90
C ASN A 204 -23.37 19.14 -27.73
N ILE A 205 -22.18 18.57 -27.86
CA ILE A 205 -21.12 19.05 -28.76
C ILE A 205 -20.80 17.97 -29.80
N ARG A 206 -20.27 18.37 -30.94
CA ARG A 206 -19.94 17.43 -32.03
C ARG A 206 -18.45 17.12 -32.08
N LEU A 207 -18.10 15.86 -31.85
CA LEU A 207 -16.73 15.35 -31.92
C LEU A 207 -16.60 14.40 -33.12
N GLY A 208 -15.97 14.87 -34.19
CA GLY A 208 -15.92 14.14 -35.46
C GLY A 208 -17.33 13.95 -36.04
N SER A 209 -17.78 12.70 -36.14
CA SER A 209 -19.12 12.35 -36.63
C SER A 209 -20.18 12.13 -35.54
N SER A 210 -19.79 12.21 -34.26
CA SER A 210 -20.63 11.81 -33.13
C SER A 210 -21.00 13.00 -32.24
N ASP A 211 -22.21 12.99 -31.72
CA ASP A 211 -22.65 13.97 -30.73
C ASP A 211 -22.36 13.44 -29.32
N VAL A 212 -21.72 14.27 -28.50
CA VAL A 212 -21.25 13.92 -27.16
C VAL A 212 -21.81 14.92 -26.16
N GLN A 213 -22.34 14.43 -25.04
CA GLN A 213 -22.80 15.27 -23.95
C GLN A 213 -21.65 15.69 -23.04
N THR A 214 -21.60 16.96 -22.69
CA THR A 214 -20.64 17.51 -21.75
C THR A 214 -21.26 18.63 -20.92
N TYR A 215 -20.69 18.92 -19.75
CA TYR A 215 -21.04 20.11 -18.99
C TYR A 215 -20.25 21.30 -19.53
N CYS A 216 -20.97 22.35 -19.92
CA CYS A 216 -20.39 23.64 -20.26
C CYS A 216 -20.48 24.57 -19.06
N ASP A 217 -19.33 25.04 -18.59
CA ASP A 217 -19.24 26.13 -17.63
C ASP A 217 -19.14 27.45 -18.39
N MET A 218 -20.25 28.19 -18.36
CA MET A 218 -20.43 29.45 -19.07
C MET A 218 -20.20 30.67 -18.19
N ASP A 219 -19.86 30.48 -16.91
CA ASP A 219 -19.76 31.55 -15.92
C ASP A 219 -18.29 31.83 -15.55
N THR A 220 -17.49 30.79 -15.34
CA THR A 220 -16.13 30.92 -14.80
C THR A 220 -15.17 31.54 -15.80
N ALA A 221 -14.42 32.57 -15.38
CA ALA A 221 -13.31 33.15 -16.14
C ALA A 221 -13.66 33.47 -17.62
N GLY A 222 -14.84 34.05 -17.84
CA GLY A 222 -15.35 34.43 -19.17
C GLY A 222 -16.12 33.33 -19.91
N GLY A 223 -16.40 32.20 -19.27
CA GLY A 223 -17.27 31.15 -19.81
C GLY A 223 -16.69 30.36 -20.98
N GLY A 224 -17.54 29.54 -21.60
CA GLY A 224 -17.18 28.71 -22.75
C GLY A 224 -16.26 27.53 -22.42
N TRP A 225 -16.24 27.06 -21.18
CA TRP A 225 -15.37 25.96 -20.76
C TRP A 225 -16.06 24.61 -20.94
N THR A 226 -15.40 23.68 -21.64
CA THR A 226 -15.83 22.28 -21.71
C THR A 226 -15.26 21.50 -20.53
N VAL A 227 -16.10 21.07 -19.60
CA VAL A 227 -15.65 20.27 -18.45
C VAL A 227 -15.34 18.85 -18.92
N ILE A 228 -14.14 18.36 -18.59
CA ILE A 228 -13.66 17.02 -18.95
C ILE A 228 -13.61 16.05 -17.76
N GLN A 229 -13.54 16.60 -16.54
CA GLN A 229 -13.59 15.86 -15.29
C GLN A 229 -14.23 16.72 -14.19
N ARG A 230 -15.02 16.09 -13.32
CA ARG A 230 -15.52 16.73 -12.10
C ARG A 230 -15.63 15.74 -10.94
N ARG A 231 -15.17 16.15 -9.74
CA ARG A 231 -15.37 15.51 -8.43
C ARG A 231 -15.96 16.53 -7.46
N GLN A 232 -16.90 16.13 -6.62
CA GLN A 232 -17.59 17.01 -5.68
C GLN A 232 -18.27 16.30 -4.50
N ASP A 233 -18.61 15.01 -4.63
CA ASP A 233 -19.46 14.29 -3.67
C ASP A 233 -19.17 12.79 -3.52
N GLY A 234 -18.31 12.22 -4.37
CA GLY A 234 -18.00 10.78 -4.37
C GLY A 234 -19.13 9.89 -4.89
N SER A 235 -20.14 10.44 -5.57
CA SER A 235 -21.27 9.70 -6.13
C SER A 235 -20.87 8.72 -7.24
N VAL A 236 -19.72 8.93 -7.89
CA VAL A 236 -19.25 8.08 -8.98
C VAL A 236 -17.91 7.44 -8.61
N PRO A 237 -17.76 6.10 -8.71
CA PRO A 237 -16.47 5.46 -8.50
C PRO A 237 -15.55 5.72 -9.70
N PHE A 238 -14.34 6.22 -9.42
CA PHE A 238 -13.27 6.45 -10.41
C PHE A 238 -12.27 5.29 -10.49
N ASN A 239 -12.44 4.25 -9.68
CA ASN A 239 -11.78 2.97 -9.88
C ASN A 239 -12.46 2.23 -11.03
N ARG A 240 -11.91 2.45 -12.23
CA ARG A 240 -12.49 2.05 -13.51
C ARG A 240 -11.42 1.46 -14.41
N THR A 241 -11.86 0.59 -15.30
CA THR A 241 -11.01 -0.09 -16.28
C THR A 241 -10.52 0.84 -17.38
N TRP A 242 -9.54 0.39 -18.17
CA TRP A 242 -9.06 1.11 -19.35
C TRP A 242 -10.21 1.49 -20.30
N GLU A 243 -11.09 0.53 -20.57
CA GLU A 243 -12.17 0.70 -21.54
C GLU A 243 -13.22 1.71 -21.07
N GLU A 244 -13.49 1.75 -19.77
CA GLU A 244 -14.37 2.76 -19.16
C GLU A 244 -13.73 4.14 -19.19
N TYR A 245 -12.42 4.27 -18.91
CA TYR A 245 -11.73 5.55 -19.03
C TYR A 245 -11.63 6.03 -20.47
N LYS A 246 -11.52 5.12 -21.44
CA LYS A 246 -11.55 5.43 -22.87
C LYS A 246 -12.86 6.06 -23.30
N HIS A 247 -13.99 5.44 -22.96
CA HIS A 247 -15.32 5.90 -23.37
C HIS A 247 -15.91 7.00 -22.47
N GLY A 248 -15.45 7.08 -21.22
CA GLY A 248 -16.00 7.98 -20.21
C GLY A 248 -17.10 7.32 -19.39
N PHE A 249 -17.36 7.91 -18.22
CA PHE A 249 -18.32 7.39 -17.23
C PHE A 249 -18.86 8.52 -16.35
N GLY A 250 -19.90 8.24 -15.58
CA GLY A 250 -20.51 9.19 -14.65
C GLY A 250 -21.57 10.09 -15.28
N ASN A 251 -22.05 11.05 -14.50
CA ASN A 251 -23.15 11.94 -14.86
C ASN A 251 -22.63 13.33 -15.23
N LYS A 252 -22.97 13.83 -16.43
CA LYS A 252 -22.54 15.16 -16.89
C LYS A 252 -23.07 16.31 -16.03
N SER A 253 -24.16 16.10 -15.27
CA SER A 253 -24.65 17.05 -14.26
C SER A 253 -24.05 16.84 -12.86
N GLY A 254 -23.24 15.81 -12.64
CA GLY A 254 -22.58 15.49 -11.37
C GLY A 254 -21.10 15.13 -11.55
N GLU A 255 -20.61 14.07 -10.90
CA GLU A 255 -19.26 13.58 -11.12
C GLU A 255 -19.13 12.77 -12.41
N TYR A 256 -18.08 13.02 -13.19
CA TYR A 256 -17.83 12.26 -14.41
C TYR A 256 -16.40 12.39 -14.92
N TRP A 257 -16.05 11.48 -15.83
CA TRP A 257 -14.92 11.57 -16.74
C TRP A 257 -15.45 11.57 -18.17
N LEU A 258 -15.03 12.51 -19.01
CA LEU A 258 -15.58 12.67 -20.36
C LEU A 258 -15.22 11.49 -21.29
N GLY A 259 -14.10 10.82 -21.02
CA GLY A 259 -13.56 9.75 -21.85
C GLY A 259 -12.28 10.19 -22.56
N ASN A 260 -11.24 9.36 -22.50
CA ASN A 260 -9.93 9.70 -23.07
C ASN A 260 -10.01 9.92 -24.58
N GLU A 261 -10.83 9.14 -25.29
CA GLU A 261 -11.02 9.31 -26.73
C GLU A 261 -11.70 10.65 -27.05
N ASN A 262 -12.72 11.04 -26.28
CA ASN A 262 -13.39 12.33 -26.44
C ASN A 262 -12.44 13.50 -26.14
N ILE A 263 -11.60 13.39 -25.09
CA ILE A 263 -10.61 14.40 -24.74
C ILE A 263 -9.51 14.50 -25.81
N HIS A 264 -9.06 13.37 -26.37
CA HIS A 264 -8.14 13.34 -27.49
C HIS A 264 -8.72 14.06 -28.72
N LEU A 265 -9.96 13.73 -29.09
CA LEU A 265 -10.66 14.34 -30.22
C LEU A 265 -10.86 15.85 -30.01
N LEU A 266 -11.22 16.30 -28.81
CA LEU A 266 -11.32 17.72 -28.47
C LEU A 266 -9.98 18.44 -28.66
N THR A 267 -8.95 17.99 -27.94
CA THR A 267 -7.63 18.62 -27.91
C THR A 267 -6.82 18.46 -29.20
N SER A 268 -7.35 17.72 -30.17
CA SER A 268 -6.78 17.59 -31.52
C SER A 268 -7.32 18.63 -32.51
N GLN A 269 -8.42 19.32 -32.20
CA GLN A 269 -9.06 20.27 -33.12
C GLN A 269 -8.33 21.61 -33.18
N LYS A 270 -7.92 22.13 -32.03
CA LYS A 270 -7.33 23.46 -31.82
C LYS A 270 -6.27 23.34 -30.71
N ASN A 271 -5.57 24.43 -30.42
CA ASN A 271 -4.81 24.52 -29.17
C ASN A 271 -5.82 24.77 -28.05
N TYR A 272 -5.73 24.02 -26.96
CA TYR A 272 -6.62 24.16 -25.81
C TYR A 272 -5.82 24.51 -24.57
N THR A 273 -6.33 25.46 -23.81
CA THR A 273 -5.93 25.75 -22.43
C THR A 273 -6.70 24.83 -21.49
N LEU A 274 -6.01 24.22 -20.53
CA LEU A 274 -6.64 23.54 -19.39
C LEU A 274 -6.76 24.50 -18.22
N ARG A 275 -7.93 24.50 -17.56
CA ARG A 275 -8.14 25.07 -16.22
C ARG A 275 -8.54 23.97 -15.25
N VAL A 276 -7.94 23.99 -14.08
CA VAL A 276 -8.25 23.11 -12.94
C VAL A 276 -8.70 24.00 -11.79
N ASP A 277 -9.97 23.89 -11.39
CA ASP A 277 -10.52 24.54 -10.22
C ASP A 277 -10.54 23.55 -9.05
N LEU A 278 -10.10 23.98 -7.87
CA LEU A 278 -9.90 23.15 -6.69
C LEU A 278 -10.57 23.81 -5.47
N GLU A 279 -11.21 23.01 -4.63
CA GLU A 279 -11.80 23.44 -3.35
C GLU A 279 -11.45 22.44 -2.25
N ASP A 280 -11.15 22.96 -1.07
CA ASP A 280 -10.91 22.15 0.12
C ASP A 280 -12.16 22.06 1.03
N TRP A 281 -12.01 21.42 2.19
CA TRP A 281 -13.12 21.26 3.12
C TRP A 281 -13.41 22.49 3.99
N ASP A 282 -12.50 23.48 4.00
CA ASP A 282 -12.65 24.75 4.71
C ASP A 282 -13.28 25.83 3.82
N GLY A 283 -13.52 25.54 2.54
CA GLY A 283 -14.12 26.45 1.55
C GLY A 283 -13.10 27.33 0.82
N GLU A 284 -11.80 27.10 1.03
CA GLU A 284 -10.76 27.76 0.25
C GLU A 284 -10.73 27.21 -1.16
N THR A 285 -10.63 28.10 -2.15
CA THR A 285 -10.51 27.72 -3.56
C THR A 285 -9.19 28.15 -4.14
N ARG A 286 -8.67 27.36 -5.09
CA ARG A 286 -7.48 27.66 -5.87
C ARG A 286 -7.69 27.21 -7.30
N TYR A 287 -6.89 27.74 -8.23
CA TYR A 287 -6.91 27.31 -9.61
C TYR A 287 -5.51 27.15 -10.20
N ALA A 288 -5.43 26.31 -11.23
CA ALA A 288 -4.27 26.18 -12.11
C ALA A 288 -4.73 26.27 -13.56
N THR A 289 -3.99 26.99 -14.39
CA THR A 289 -4.16 27.00 -15.84
C THR A 289 -2.90 26.51 -16.53
N TYR A 290 -3.06 25.89 -17.69
CA TYR A 290 -1.98 25.45 -18.56
C TYR A 290 -2.34 25.83 -19.99
N ASP A 291 -1.57 26.74 -20.59
CA ASP A 291 -1.84 27.29 -21.93
C ASP A 291 -1.89 26.23 -23.02
N ILE A 292 -1.15 25.13 -22.83
CA ILE A 292 -1.15 23.99 -23.75
C ILE A 292 -1.61 22.76 -22.97
N PHE A 293 -2.70 22.15 -23.43
CA PHE A 293 -3.18 20.86 -22.99
C PHE A 293 -3.61 20.01 -24.19
N ARG A 294 -2.94 18.88 -24.37
CA ARG A 294 -3.22 17.93 -25.44
C ARG A 294 -3.09 16.49 -24.95
N VAL A 295 -3.99 15.65 -25.43
CA VAL A 295 -3.96 14.21 -25.17
C VAL A 295 -3.73 13.49 -26.50
N SER A 296 -2.72 12.62 -26.58
CA SER A 296 -2.47 11.75 -27.75
C SER A 296 -3.61 10.74 -27.95
N GLY A 297 -3.66 10.06 -29.11
CA GLY A 297 -4.62 8.97 -29.33
C GLY A 297 -4.25 7.69 -28.58
N GLU A 298 -5.13 6.69 -28.67
CA GLU A 298 -4.93 5.38 -27.99
C GLU A 298 -3.64 4.66 -28.41
N SER A 299 -3.17 4.86 -29.64
CA SER A 299 -1.93 4.25 -30.16
C SER A 299 -0.67 4.70 -29.40
N ASP A 300 -0.69 5.89 -28.79
CA ASP A 300 0.32 6.38 -27.84
C ASP A 300 -0.25 6.47 -26.41
N GLN A 301 -1.21 5.57 -26.10
CA GLN A 301 -1.77 5.35 -24.77
C GLN A 301 -2.26 6.64 -24.09
N TYR A 302 -2.89 7.52 -24.87
CA TYR A 302 -3.42 8.80 -24.38
C TYR A 302 -2.38 9.67 -23.66
N ARG A 303 -1.13 9.68 -24.11
CA ARG A 303 -0.06 10.50 -23.52
C ARG A 303 -0.47 11.96 -23.33
N LEU A 304 -0.17 12.51 -22.16
CA LEU A 304 -0.41 13.91 -21.83
C LEU A 304 0.71 14.80 -22.36
N HIS A 305 0.34 15.92 -22.97
CA HIS A 305 1.23 17.04 -23.28
C HIS A 305 0.65 18.28 -22.60
N ILE A 306 1.39 18.85 -21.66
CA ILE A 306 0.91 19.97 -20.85
C ILE A 306 2.06 20.95 -20.54
N SER A 307 1.81 22.25 -20.70
CA SER A 307 2.79 23.31 -20.41
C SER A 307 2.12 24.69 -20.26
N GLY A 308 2.92 25.71 -19.91
CA GLY A 308 2.42 27.08 -19.73
C GLY A 308 1.63 27.26 -18.45
N TYR A 309 2.15 26.75 -17.32
CA TYR A 309 1.48 26.84 -16.02
C TYR A 309 1.31 28.31 -15.56
N SER A 310 0.12 28.61 -15.03
CA SER A 310 -0.18 29.81 -14.24
C SER A 310 -1.27 29.50 -13.20
N GLY A 311 -1.47 30.39 -12.23
CA GLY A 311 -2.46 30.24 -11.16
C GLY A 311 -1.87 30.24 -9.76
N ASP A 312 -2.71 29.98 -8.77
CA ASP A 312 -2.40 30.09 -7.34
C ASP A 312 -2.42 28.75 -6.58
N ALA A 313 -2.71 27.64 -7.27
CA ALA A 313 -2.70 26.29 -6.69
C ALA A 313 -1.30 25.65 -6.54
N GLY A 314 -0.26 26.28 -7.09
CA GLY A 314 1.06 25.66 -7.31
C GLY A 314 1.04 24.59 -8.42
N ASP A 315 2.16 24.43 -9.14
CA ASP A 315 2.26 23.52 -10.28
C ASP A 315 2.52 22.06 -9.85
N SER A 316 1.47 21.24 -9.83
CA SER A 316 1.58 19.80 -9.53
C SER A 316 1.63 18.90 -10.77
N MET A 317 1.69 19.45 -11.99
CA MET A 317 1.60 18.67 -13.24
C MET A 317 2.86 18.72 -14.11
N THR A 318 3.71 19.75 -14.01
CA THR A 318 4.88 19.90 -14.91
C THR A 318 6.25 19.97 -14.22
N GLY A 319 6.30 19.92 -12.88
CA GLY A 319 7.53 19.96 -12.09
C GLY A 319 8.36 18.66 -12.07
N SER A 320 9.12 18.42 -11.00
CA SER A 320 10.06 17.29 -10.90
C SER A 320 9.40 15.90 -10.93
N ALA A 321 8.19 15.76 -10.37
CA ALA A 321 7.36 14.56 -10.51
C ALA A 321 6.15 14.88 -11.40
N SER A 322 6.46 15.25 -12.63
CA SER A 322 5.54 15.67 -13.68
C SER A 322 4.53 14.56 -14.06
N ASN A 323 3.38 14.99 -14.56
CA ASN A 323 2.44 14.18 -15.35
C ASN A 323 2.66 14.38 -16.86
N ASN A 324 3.29 15.50 -17.26
CA ASN A 324 3.63 15.81 -18.66
C ASN A 324 4.50 14.72 -19.29
N GLY A 325 4.15 14.33 -20.51
CA GLY A 325 4.86 13.33 -21.30
C GLY A 325 4.54 11.89 -20.91
N HIS A 326 3.76 11.64 -19.86
CA HIS A 326 3.43 10.30 -19.40
C HIS A 326 2.16 9.75 -20.04
N ARG A 327 2.14 8.42 -20.22
CA ARG A 327 1.01 7.66 -20.74
C ARG A 327 -0.06 7.51 -19.67
N PHE A 328 -1.30 7.37 -20.09
CA PHE A 328 -2.40 7.09 -19.17
C PHE A 328 -2.29 5.65 -18.67
N SER A 329 -2.55 5.42 -17.39
CA SER A 329 -2.57 4.08 -16.79
C SER A 329 -3.82 3.91 -15.95
N THR A 330 -4.38 2.71 -15.93
CA THR A 330 -5.56 2.30 -15.14
C THR A 330 -5.21 1.07 -14.32
N VAL A 331 -6.09 0.65 -13.40
CA VAL A 331 -5.82 -0.48 -12.49
C VAL A 331 -5.57 -1.81 -13.21
N ASP A 332 -6.11 -1.96 -14.42
CA ASP A 332 -6.00 -3.11 -15.32
C ASP A 332 -4.98 -2.91 -16.45
N ARG A 333 -4.38 -1.72 -16.59
CA ARG A 333 -3.39 -1.42 -17.63
C ARG A 333 -2.32 -0.47 -17.12
N ASP A 334 -1.14 -1.04 -16.87
CA ASP A 334 0.04 -0.32 -16.43
C ASP A 334 0.84 0.20 -17.62
N ASN A 335 0.90 1.53 -17.78
CA ASN A 335 1.74 2.23 -18.75
C ASN A 335 2.64 3.27 -18.07
N ASP A 336 2.75 3.22 -16.74
CA ASP A 336 3.57 4.17 -16.00
C ASP A 336 5.06 3.80 -16.06
N VAL A 337 5.93 4.66 -15.54
CA VAL A 337 7.39 4.45 -15.60
C VAL A 337 7.95 3.91 -14.28
N TYR A 338 7.09 3.57 -13.32
CA TYR A 338 7.52 3.07 -12.02
C TYR A 338 7.75 1.56 -12.07
N SER A 339 9.01 1.14 -12.13
CA SER A 339 9.39 -0.26 -12.37
C SER A 339 9.03 -1.24 -11.25
N HIS A 340 8.69 -0.76 -10.05
CA HIS A 340 8.49 -1.62 -8.88
C HIS A 340 7.04 -2.01 -8.63
N ALA A 341 6.08 -1.20 -9.10
CA ALA A 341 4.67 -1.46 -8.91
C ALA A 341 3.81 -0.54 -9.79
N SER A 342 2.56 -0.91 -10.03
CA SER A 342 1.64 -0.05 -10.78
C SER A 342 1.13 1.11 -9.92
N CYS A 343 1.39 2.34 -10.33
CA CYS A 343 0.92 3.53 -9.64
C CYS A 343 -0.60 3.61 -9.58
N SER A 344 -1.30 3.24 -10.65
CA SER A 344 -2.77 3.23 -10.68
C SER A 344 -3.33 2.31 -9.60
N GLN A 345 -2.74 1.13 -9.37
CA GLN A 345 -3.19 0.18 -8.34
C GLN A 345 -2.90 0.66 -6.90
N HIS A 346 -1.80 1.39 -6.69
CA HIS A 346 -1.36 1.81 -5.36
C HIS A 346 -1.70 3.25 -4.97
N ARG A 347 -2.13 4.09 -5.91
CA ARG A 347 -2.41 5.52 -5.71
C ARG A 347 -3.87 5.83 -6.01
N GLY A 348 -4.72 5.58 -5.04
CA GLY A 348 -6.15 5.87 -5.15
C GLY A 348 -6.92 4.95 -6.09
N GLN A 349 -6.30 3.94 -6.69
CA GLN A 349 -6.97 2.95 -7.54
C GLN A 349 -7.75 3.62 -8.67
N ALA A 350 -7.09 4.43 -9.48
CA ALA A 350 -7.73 5.26 -10.49
C ALA A 350 -6.89 5.43 -11.75
N GLY A 351 -7.53 5.91 -12.82
CA GLY A 351 -6.87 6.21 -14.09
C GLY A 351 -6.21 7.59 -14.07
N TRP A 352 -4.93 7.67 -14.44
CA TRP A 352 -4.22 8.95 -14.55
C TRP A 352 -2.96 8.86 -15.42
N TRP A 353 -2.39 10.01 -15.78
CA TRP A 353 -1.08 10.12 -16.42
C TRP A 353 0.05 9.99 -15.39
N PHE A 354 0.24 8.78 -14.88
CA PHE A 354 1.27 8.50 -13.89
C PHE A 354 2.66 8.45 -14.53
N GLY A 355 3.58 9.26 -14.00
CA GLY A 355 5.01 9.11 -14.20
C GLY A 355 5.58 8.13 -13.17
N HIS A 356 6.47 8.60 -12.31
CA HIS A 356 6.86 7.85 -11.09
C HIS A 356 5.82 8.13 -9.98
N CYS A 357 4.57 7.78 -10.29
CA CYS A 357 3.31 8.13 -9.64
C CYS A 357 2.92 9.62 -9.60
N SER A 358 3.85 10.55 -9.88
CA SER A 358 3.59 12.00 -10.05
C SER A 358 3.02 12.75 -8.83
N TYR A 359 2.99 14.09 -8.91
CA TYR A 359 2.52 15.00 -7.84
C TYR A 359 1.01 15.27 -7.80
N SER A 360 0.31 14.98 -8.88
CA SER A 360 -1.14 15.14 -8.96
C SER A 360 -1.78 13.87 -9.49
N TYR A 361 -2.96 13.54 -8.94
CA TYR A 361 -3.90 12.55 -9.49
C TYR A 361 -5.30 12.84 -8.95
N LEU A 362 -6.05 13.63 -9.72
CA LEU A 362 -7.37 14.13 -9.34
C LEU A 362 -8.47 13.06 -9.44
N ASN A 363 -8.15 11.92 -10.05
CA ASN A 363 -9.06 10.78 -10.19
C ASN A 363 -9.00 9.83 -8.99
N GLY A 364 -8.15 10.06 -7.98
CA GLY A 364 -8.04 9.21 -6.80
C GLY A 364 -9.33 9.05 -5.99
N ARG A 365 -9.26 8.30 -4.88
CA ARG A 365 -10.43 7.98 -4.06
C ARG A 365 -11.01 9.24 -3.46
N TYR A 366 -12.32 9.34 -3.44
CA TYR A 366 -12.99 10.40 -2.71
C TYR A 366 -13.05 10.02 -1.23
N LEU A 367 -12.15 10.59 -0.40
CA LEU A 367 -11.99 10.18 1.01
C LEU A 367 -12.83 11.00 1.99
N GLY A 368 -13.59 11.99 1.52
CA GLY A 368 -14.31 12.91 2.39
C GLY A 368 -13.36 13.83 3.19
N ASN A 369 -13.89 14.46 4.24
CA ASN A 369 -13.11 15.33 5.12
C ASN A 369 -12.35 14.52 6.17
N CYS A 370 -11.07 14.27 5.91
CA CYS A 370 -10.12 13.68 6.86
C CYS A 370 -9.00 14.64 7.27
N GLY A 371 -9.14 15.94 6.97
CA GLY A 371 -8.11 16.95 7.17
C GLY A 371 -6.75 16.52 6.60
N ASN A 372 -5.68 16.72 7.37
CA ASN A 372 -4.31 16.30 7.02
C ASN A 372 -3.98 14.85 7.42
N SER A 373 -5.00 14.05 7.75
CA SER A 373 -4.87 12.66 8.22
C SER A 373 -5.44 11.64 7.23
N CYS A 374 -5.77 12.06 6.01
CA CYS A 374 -6.24 11.14 4.98
C CYS A 374 -5.20 10.06 4.67
N SER A 375 -5.70 8.90 4.22
CA SER A 375 -4.86 7.80 3.74
C SER A 375 -3.81 8.30 2.76
N TYR A 376 -2.54 8.09 3.12
CA TYR A 376 -1.41 8.66 2.39
C TYR A 376 -1.49 8.30 0.91
N ARG A 377 -1.51 9.34 0.06
CA ARG A 377 -1.49 9.22 -1.40
C ARG A 377 -2.70 8.50 -2.02
N GLN A 378 -3.83 8.40 -1.33
CA GLN A 378 -5.02 7.71 -1.85
C GLN A 378 -6.13 8.64 -2.36
N GLY A 379 -6.14 9.90 -1.93
CA GLY A 379 -7.25 10.84 -2.15
C GLY A 379 -7.29 11.49 -3.53
N VAL A 380 -8.13 12.52 -3.65
CA VAL A 380 -8.04 13.53 -4.73
C VAL A 380 -6.91 14.49 -4.38
N VAL A 381 -5.74 14.31 -5.01
CA VAL A 381 -4.49 14.93 -4.55
C VAL A 381 -4.00 16.02 -5.51
N TRP A 382 -3.69 17.19 -4.94
CA TRP A 382 -2.87 18.25 -5.53
C TRP A 382 -1.73 18.61 -4.57
N TYR A 383 -0.54 18.05 -4.81
CA TYR A 383 0.55 18.07 -3.83
C TYR A 383 0.98 19.48 -3.41
N HIS A 384 1.17 20.40 -4.35
CA HIS A 384 1.70 21.73 -4.05
C HIS A 384 0.78 22.60 -3.20
N TRP A 385 -0.50 22.26 -3.08
CA TRP A 385 -1.45 23.00 -2.24
C TRP A 385 -1.67 22.35 -0.87
N ARG A 386 -2.12 21.09 -0.83
CA ARG A 386 -2.53 20.43 0.43
C ARG A 386 -1.69 19.19 0.79
N GLY A 387 -0.74 18.79 -0.07
CA GLY A 387 0.15 17.67 0.19
C GLY A 387 -0.49 16.28 0.03
N TRP A 388 0.18 15.25 0.54
CA TRP A 388 -0.14 13.84 0.29
C TRP A 388 -1.20 13.21 1.19
N ARG A 389 -1.51 13.86 2.31
CA ARG A 389 -2.42 13.35 3.33
C ARG A 389 -3.73 14.13 3.39
N TYR A 390 -4.06 14.81 2.29
CA TYR A 390 -5.30 15.55 2.12
C TYR A 390 -6.04 15.02 0.89
N SER A 391 -7.37 15.02 0.94
CA SER A 391 -8.23 14.75 -0.21
C SER A 391 -9.12 15.97 -0.41
N LEU A 392 -9.04 16.57 -1.59
CA LEU A 392 -9.83 17.74 -1.94
C LEU A 392 -11.34 17.44 -1.92
N LYS A 393 -12.13 18.47 -1.60
CA LYS A 393 -13.59 18.42 -1.55
C LYS A 393 -14.17 18.48 -2.96
N SER A 394 -13.72 19.43 -3.77
CA SER A 394 -14.15 19.50 -5.15
C SER A 394 -12.98 19.78 -6.09
N VAL A 395 -13.06 19.21 -7.28
CA VAL A 395 -12.15 19.53 -8.38
C VAL A 395 -12.90 19.46 -9.70
N SER A 396 -12.60 20.40 -10.60
CA SER A 396 -13.09 20.37 -11.97
C SER A 396 -11.96 20.67 -12.94
N MET A 397 -11.74 19.76 -13.89
CA MET A 397 -10.87 20.00 -15.04
C MET A 397 -11.73 20.40 -16.23
N LYS A 398 -11.39 21.53 -16.85
CA LYS A 398 -12.15 22.08 -17.97
C LYS A 398 -11.21 22.72 -19.00
N ILE A 399 -11.57 22.64 -20.28
CA ILE A 399 -10.71 23.08 -21.38
C ILE A 399 -11.43 24.11 -22.25
N ARG A 400 -10.66 25.02 -22.86
CA ARG A 400 -11.16 26.04 -23.77
C ARG A 400 -10.09 26.36 -24.83
N PRO A 401 -10.45 26.58 -26.11
CA PRO A 401 -9.52 27.01 -27.15
C PRO A 401 -8.82 28.35 -26.87
#